data_AF-A0A1S8WXD7-F1
#
_entry.id   AF-A0A1S8WXD7-F1
#
_cell.length_a   1.000
_cell.length_b   1.000
_cell.length_c   1.000
_cell.angle_alpha   90.00
_cell.angle_beta   90.00
_cell.angle_gamma   90.00
#
_symmetry.space_group_name_H-M   'P 1'
#
loop_
_entity.id
_entity.type
_entity.pdbx_description
1 polymer ?
#
loop_
_entity_poly.entity_id
_entity_poly.type
_entity_poly.pdbx_seq_one_letter_code
_entity_poly.pdbx_strand_id
1 'polypeptide(L)'
;MVSNSKQHNPTKPRIQFVPGLSLQFEISMVSLKTNLSNGRFGLRLGLVSQDPVTEQDDFLYSSTSSINDEVTPGIFETVNLLLNKRVNAVNSSLDPAHTPSWPAGFVQSRPVCYISDDSREVKTSRNALLAKNRDAVPNLDERKSILSLTLPYIFYGSRISPSIPADGESSVNATAVGLRIQNVSLGTPGDGYYAASEFIVWTASFGLGEPPVDPLSPLLIGLLVLSTVVIIGSLLFGTLIILVLRHRNRPGRFELLSESESVEPVST
;
A
#
# COMPACT_ATOMS: atom_id res chain seq x y z
N MET A 1 14.13 -6.19 -10.14
CA MET A 1 14.20 -7.49 -9.44
C MET A 1 13.12 -8.42 -9.98
N VAL A 2 13.50 -9.66 -10.28
CA VAL A 2 12.62 -10.80 -10.56
C VAL A 2 13.06 -11.91 -9.61
N SER A 3 12.12 -12.53 -8.91
CA SER A 3 12.39 -13.59 -7.94
C SER A 3 11.43 -14.76 -8.13
N ASN A 4 11.84 -15.95 -7.69
CA ASN A 4 11.04 -17.18 -7.70
C ASN A 4 10.35 -17.44 -6.35
N SER A 5 10.66 -16.65 -5.32
CA SER A 5 10.05 -16.74 -3.99
C SER A 5 9.46 -15.39 -3.56
N LYS A 6 8.49 -15.46 -2.63
CA LYS A 6 7.97 -14.27 -1.95
C LYS A 6 9.04 -13.76 -0.99
N GLN A 7 9.48 -12.53 -1.20
CA GLN A 7 10.50 -11.90 -0.35
C GLN A 7 10.39 -10.39 -0.43
N HIS A 8 11.03 -9.68 0.50
CA HIS A 8 11.21 -8.24 0.38
C HIS A 8 12.42 -7.96 -0.51
N ASN A 9 12.40 -6.84 -1.22
CA ASN A 9 13.58 -6.37 -1.91
C ASN A 9 14.74 -6.19 -0.90
N PRO A 10 15.95 -6.70 -1.15
CA PRO A 10 17.09 -6.46 -0.28
C PRO A 10 17.43 -4.97 -0.15
N THR A 11 17.17 -4.16 -1.19
CA THR A 11 17.40 -2.71 -1.16
C THR A 11 16.18 -1.96 -0.61
N LYS A 12 16.43 -0.87 0.11
CA LYS A 12 15.35 0.02 0.56
C LYS A 12 14.66 0.66 -0.65
N PRO A 13 13.33 0.83 -0.61
CA PRO A 13 12.49 0.74 0.58
C PRO A 13 12.00 -0.67 0.92
N ARG A 14 12.56 -1.77 0.41
CA ARG A 14 12.15 -3.14 0.77
C ARG A 14 10.68 -3.45 0.47
N ILE A 15 10.21 -3.03 -0.70
CA ILE A 15 8.87 -3.37 -1.19
C ILE A 15 8.74 -4.89 -1.27
N GLN A 16 7.63 -5.44 -0.77
CA GLN A 16 7.37 -6.86 -0.88
C GLN A 16 7.20 -7.27 -2.35
N PHE A 17 7.82 -8.39 -2.70
CA PHE A 17 7.79 -8.96 -4.03
C PHE A 17 7.05 -10.30 -4.03
N VAL A 18 6.16 -10.49 -5.01
CA VAL A 18 5.45 -11.76 -5.24
C VAL A 18 5.88 -12.34 -6.59
N PRO A 19 6.40 -13.58 -6.61
CA PRO A 19 6.97 -14.18 -7.82
C PRO A 19 5.92 -14.44 -8.91
N GLY A 20 6.40 -14.52 -10.15
CA GLY A 20 5.60 -14.87 -11.33
C GLY A 20 4.96 -13.68 -12.02
N LEU A 21 4.08 -12.94 -11.32
CA LEU A 21 3.25 -11.91 -11.94
C LEU A 21 3.65 -10.47 -11.62
N SER A 22 4.68 -10.25 -10.79
CA SER A 22 5.18 -8.91 -10.47
C SER A 22 6.64 -8.74 -10.84
N LEU A 23 7.01 -7.49 -11.13
CA LEU A 23 8.37 -7.02 -11.32
C LEU A 23 8.57 -5.77 -10.47
N GLN A 24 9.78 -5.61 -9.94
CA GLN A 24 10.21 -4.38 -9.30
C GLN A 24 11.27 -3.70 -10.15
N PHE A 25 11.14 -2.39 -10.29
CA PHE A 25 12.05 -1.55 -11.07
C PHE A 25 12.49 -0.34 -10.24
N GLU A 26 13.66 0.16 -10.58
CA GLU A 26 14.22 1.38 -10.01
C GLU A 26 14.53 2.34 -11.16
N ILE A 27 14.18 3.60 -10.96
CA ILE A 27 14.54 4.69 -11.88
C ILE A 27 15.51 5.58 -11.13
N SER A 28 16.75 5.63 -11.62
CA SER A 28 17.79 6.50 -11.10
C SER A 28 18.08 7.62 -12.09
N MET A 29 18.29 8.82 -11.56
CA MET A 29 18.72 9.99 -12.30
C MET A 29 20.06 10.42 -11.73
N VAL A 30 21.11 10.28 -12.54
CA VAL A 30 22.50 10.45 -12.13
C VAL A 30 23.12 11.59 -12.90
N SER A 31 23.64 12.59 -12.19
CA SER A 31 24.35 13.75 -12.74
C SER A 31 23.63 14.42 -13.91
N LEU A 32 22.29 14.54 -13.83
CA LEU A 32 21.52 15.25 -14.83
C LEU A 32 21.85 16.75 -14.80
N LYS A 33 22.26 17.29 -15.95
CA LYS A 33 22.52 18.72 -16.10
C LYS A 33 21.22 19.49 -16.24
N THR A 34 21.06 20.55 -15.46
CA THR A 34 19.92 21.46 -15.52
C THR A 34 20.40 22.90 -15.39
N ASN A 35 19.71 23.82 -16.07
CA ASN A 35 19.96 25.26 -15.94
C ASN A 35 19.22 25.87 -14.74
N LEU A 36 18.45 25.06 -14.01
CA LEU A 36 17.69 25.49 -12.83
C LEU A 36 18.52 25.21 -11.57
N SER A 37 18.95 26.27 -10.89
CA SER A 37 19.64 26.15 -9.59
C SER A 37 18.78 25.48 -8.51
N ASN A 38 17.47 25.74 -8.55
CA ASN A 38 16.47 25.19 -7.62
C ASN A 38 15.51 24.21 -8.32
N GLY A 39 16.05 23.36 -9.21
CA GLY A 39 15.26 22.41 -9.99
C GLY A 39 14.98 21.10 -9.25
N ARG A 40 13.74 20.59 -9.38
CA ARG A 40 13.38 19.20 -9.03
C ARG A 40 13.02 18.44 -10.29
N PHE A 41 13.29 17.14 -10.27
CA PHE A 41 12.86 16.24 -11.32
C PHE A 41 11.56 15.53 -10.92
N GLY A 42 10.77 15.23 -11.94
CA GLY A 42 9.59 14.40 -11.83
C GLY A 42 9.51 13.46 -13.02
N LEU A 43 8.71 12.41 -12.89
CA LEU A 43 8.46 11.43 -13.91
C LEU A 43 7.02 11.54 -14.39
N ARG A 44 6.81 11.41 -15.69
CA ARG A 44 5.50 11.24 -16.32
C ARG A 44 5.43 9.81 -16.83
N LEU A 45 4.55 8.99 -16.25
CA LEU A 45 4.41 7.57 -16.58
C LEU A 45 3.08 7.34 -17.31
N GLY A 46 3.15 6.84 -18.55
CA GLY A 46 1.97 6.49 -19.32
C GLY A 46 1.40 5.13 -18.91
N LEU A 47 0.20 5.14 -18.31
CA LEU A 47 -0.56 3.94 -17.98
C LEU A 47 -1.52 3.62 -19.12
N VAL A 48 -1.31 2.47 -19.76
CA VAL A 48 -2.11 2.00 -20.88
C VAL A 48 -3.01 0.85 -20.41
N SER A 49 -4.31 0.93 -20.72
CA SER A 49 -5.29 -0.11 -20.37
C SER A 49 -6.03 -0.58 -21.62
N GLN A 50 -6.33 -1.88 -21.67
CA GLN A 50 -7.09 -2.47 -22.77
C GLN A 50 -8.50 -1.89 -22.88
N ASP A 51 -9.08 -1.50 -21.74
CA ASP A 51 -10.42 -0.94 -21.66
C ASP A 51 -10.36 0.58 -21.91
N PRO A 52 -11.37 1.16 -22.58
CA PRO A 52 -11.45 2.59 -22.74
C PRO A 52 -11.57 3.28 -21.37
N VAL A 53 -10.96 4.46 -21.26
CA VAL A 53 -11.06 5.32 -20.06
C VAL A 53 -11.52 6.70 -20.52
N THR A 54 -12.75 7.08 -20.17
CA THR A 54 -13.34 8.39 -20.49
C THR A 54 -12.66 9.50 -19.70
N GLU A 55 -12.71 10.76 -20.13
CA GLU A 55 -12.01 11.87 -19.45
C GLU A 55 -12.36 12.01 -17.95
N GLN A 56 -13.61 11.70 -17.58
CA GLN A 56 -14.09 11.79 -16.20
C GLN A 56 -13.75 10.56 -15.37
N ASP A 57 -13.24 9.50 -15.99
CA ASP A 57 -12.85 8.27 -15.33
C ASP A 57 -11.34 8.21 -15.05
N ASP A 58 -10.97 7.45 -14.02
CA ASP A 58 -9.58 7.31 -13.62
C ASP A 58 -9.35 6.01 -12.84
N PHE A 59 -8.12 5.50 -12.82
CA PHE A 59 -7.82 4.23 -12.10
C PHE A 59 -8.00 4.40 -10.58
N LEU A 60 -8.22 3.34 -9.80
CA LEU A 60 -8.35 3.54 -8.36
C LEU A 60 -6.97 3.80 -7.72
N TYR A 61 -6.80 4.97 -7.11
CA TYR A 61 -5.69 5.26 -6.20
C TYR A 61 -6.09 4.80 -4.79
N SER A 62 -5.29 3.93 -4.19
CA SER A 62 -5.45 3.47 -2.82
C SER A 62 -4.14 3.63 -2.07
N SER A 63 -4.20 4.23 -0.89
CA SER A 63 -3.07 4.27 0.03
C SER A 63 -3.38 3.38 1.22
N THR A 64 -2.48 2.46 1.54
CA THR A 64 -2.61 1.56 2.68
C THR A 64 -1.54 1.91 3.69
N SER A 65 -1.96 2.21 4.91
CA SER A 65 -1.02 2.37 6.02
C SER A 65 -0.63 1.01 6.59
N SER A 66 0.65 0.83 6.88
CA SER A 66 1.17 -0.35 7.55
C SER A 66 1.98 0.06 8.78
N ILE A 67 1.99 -0.79 9.80
CA ILE A 67 2.83 -0.60 10.98
C ILE A 67 3.94 -1.64 10.92
N ASN A 68 5.18 -1.17 10.84
CA ASN A 68 6.37 -2.01 10.76
C ASN A 68 7.45 -1.44 11.68
N ASP A 69 8.31 -2.31 12.23
CA ASP A 69 9.42 -1.93 13.11
C ASP A 69 10.70 -1.58 12.32
N GLU A 70 10.66 -1.72 10.99
CA GLU A 70 11.76 -1.35 10.12
C GLU A 70 12.00 0.16 10.11
N VAL A 71 13.25 0.58 10.38
CA VAL A 71 13.69 1.98 10.31
C VAL A 71 13.93 2.39 8.83
N THR A 72 12.83 2.44 8.08
CA THR A 72 12.82 2.78 6.66
C THR A 72 11.87 3.95 6.40
N PRO A 73 12.34 5.05 5.80
CA PRO A 73 11.47 6.17 5.47
C PRO A 73 10.36 5.76 4.51
N GLY A 74 9.15 6.27 4.73
CA GLY A 74 7.97 5.89 3.95
C GLY A 74 7.48 4.46 4.19
N ILE A 75 8.02 3.72 5.18
CA ILE A 75 7.59 2.35 5.53
C ILE A 75 6.11 2.26 5.92
N PHE A 76 5.55 3.34 6.47
CA PHE A 76 4.20 3.35 7.03
C PHE A 76 3.09 3.52 6.01
N GLU A 77 3.44 3.77 4.75
CA GLU A 77 2.49 4.01 3.67
C GLU A 77 2.93 3.29 2.40
N THR A 78 2.01 2.55 1.81
CA THR A 78 2.17 1.95 0.49
C THR A 78 1.07 2.47 -0.41
N VAL A 79 1.48 3.10 -1.51
CA VAL A 79 0.59 3.64 -2.54
C VAL A 79 0.39 2.58 -3.61
N ASN A 80 -0.88 2.31 -3.92
CA ASN A 80 -1.32 1.34 -4.91
C ASN A 80 -2.21 2.04 -5.96
N LEU A 81 -1.91 1.81 -7.22
CA LEU A 81 -2.75 2.16 -8.37
C LEU A 81 -3.33 0.85 -8.92
N LEU A 82 -4.64 0.66 -8.75
CA LEU A 82 -5.34 -0.53 -9.21
C LEU A 82 -5.91 -0.28 -10.61
N LEU A 83 -5.35 -0.94 -11.62
CA LEU A 83 -5.66 -0.67 -13.02
C LEU A 83 -6.96 -1.34 -13.51
N ASN A 84 -7.58 -2.20 -12.70
CA ASN A 84 -8.88 -2.81 -12.95
C ASN A 84 -10.05 -2.06 -12.30
N LYS A 85 -9.79 -1.17 -11.34
CA LYS A 85 -10.83 -0.41 -10.64
C LYS A 85 -10.86 1.01 -11.17
N ARG A 86 -12.05 1.59 -11.17
CA ARG A 86 -12.34 2.93 -11.68
C ARG A 86 -12.98 3.77 -10.59
N VAL A 87 -12.65 5.05 -10.53
CA VAL A 87 -13.19 5.98 -9.51
C VAL A 87 -14.63 6.36 -9.83
N ASN A 88 -14.92 6.66 -11.10
CA ASN A 88 -16.24 7.11 -11.56
C ASN A 88 -16.84 6.06 -12.50
N ALA A 89 -17.10 4.86 -11.98
CA ALA A 89 -17.76 3.78 -12.72
C ALA A 89 -19.21 4.10 -13.18
N VAL A 90 -19.73 5.27 -12.80
CA VAL A 90 -21.15 5.64 -12.86
C VAL A 90 -21.70 5.74 -14.30
N ASN A 91 -20.85 5.89 -15.32
CA ASN A 91 -21.30 5.95 -16.73
C ASN A 91 -20.63 4.89 -17.63
N SER A 92 -19.89 3.93 -17.06
CA SER A 92 -19.33 2.85 -17.86
C SER A 92 -20.43 1.82 -18.13
N SER A 93 -21.15 2.02 -19.23
CA SER A 93 -21.98 1.00 -19.87
C SER A 93 -21.18 -0.20 -20.41
N LEU A 94 -19.86 -0.27 -20.14
CA LEU A 94 -19.09 -1.50 -20.22
C LEU A 94 -19.45 -2.38 -19.03
N ASP A 95 -20.52 -3.12 -19.23
CA ASP A 95 -20.96 -4.34 -18.55
C ASP A 95 -20.30 -4.66 -17.19
N PRO A 96 -21.01 -4.47 -16.05
CA PRO A 96 -20.54 -4.91 -14.74
C PRO A 96 -20.34 -6.43 -14.62
N ALA A 97 -20.72 -7.21 -15.65
CA ALA A 97 -20.51 -8.65 -15.74
C ALA A 97 -19.15 -9.06 -16.35
N HIS A 98 -18.33 -8.12 -16.87
CA HIS A 98 -17.00 -8.46 -17.36
C HIS A 98 -16.02 -8.61 -16.19
N THR A 99 -16.08 -9.77 -15.53
CA THR A 99 -14.98 -10.23 -14.69
C THR A 99 -13.79 -10.48 -15.63
N PRO A 100 -12.69 -9.71 -15.54
CA PRO A 100 -11.57 -9.94 -16.41
C PRO A 100 -11.08 -11.37 -16.19
N SER A 101 -10.97 -12.16 -17.27
CA SER A 101 -10.45 -13.54 -17.20
C SER A 101 -8.97 -13.58 -16.78
N TRP A 102 -8.32 -12.42 -16.72
CA TRP A 102 -6.91 -12.24 -16.43
C TRP A 102 -6.71 -11.44 -15.14
N PRO A 103 -5.63 -11.73 -14.38
CA PRO A 103 -5.30 -11.00 -13.18
C PRO A 103 -5.08 -9.50 -13.49
N ALA A 104 -5.74 -8.65 -12.72
CA ALA A 104 -5.74 -7.20 -12.87
C ALA A 104 -4.34 -6.57 -12.74
N GLY A 105 -4.02 -5.55 -13.54
CA GLY A 105 -2.76 -4.81 -13.36
C GLY A 105 -2.76 -3.96 -12.09
N PHE A 106 -1.59 -3.85 -11.44
CA PHE A 106 -1.34 -2.88 -10.37
C PHE A 106 0.03 -2.22 -10.53
N VAL A 107 0.13 -0.98 -10.04
CA VAL A 107 1.42 -0.32 -9.75
C VAL A 107 1.45 -0.02 -8.26
N GLN A 108 2.55 -0.34 -7.61
CA GLN A 108 2.73 -0.13 -6.18
C GLN A 108 4.08 0.55 -5.90
N SER A 109 4.09 1.52 -4.98
CA SER A 109 5.30 2.23 -4.56
C SER A 109 5.15 2.69 -3.11
N ARG A 110 6.26 2.87 -2.42
CA ARG A 110 6.28 3.67 -1.18
C ARG A 110 6.53 5.14 -1.54
N PRO A 111 6.01 6.11 -0.77
CA PRO A 111 6.12 7.55 -1.10
C PRO A 111 7.50 8.12 -0.75
N VAL A 112 8.56 7.41 -1.10
CA VAL A 112 9.95 7.71 -0.74
C VAL A 112 10.88 7.51 -1.94
N CYS A 113 11.87 8.38 -2.06
CA CYS A 113 13.04 8.22 -2.93
C CYS A 113 14.32 8.49 -2.13
N TYR A 114 15.48 8.15 -2.69
CA TYR A 114 16.77 8.30 -2.03
C TYR A 114 17.73 9.13 -2.87
N ILE A 115 18.55 9.96 -2.21
CA ILE A 115 19.59 10.79 -2.84
C ILE A 115 20.99 10.18 -2.77
N SER A 116 21.09 8.91 -2.39
CA SER A 116 22.32 8.13 -2.33
C SER A 116 21.99 6.68 -2.65
N ASP A 117 22.80 6.02 -3.48
CA ASP A 117 22.62 4.60 -3.78
C ASP A 117 23.17 3.72 -2.65
N ASP A 118 24.36 4.05 -2.16
CA ASP A 118 25.09 3.27 -1.16
C ASP A 118 24.49 3.36 0.25
N SER A 119 23.89 4.51 0.59
CA SER A 119 23.40 4.80 1.94
C SER A 119 21.93 5.19 1.92
N ARG A 120 21.03 4.23 1.65
CA ARG A 120 19.57 4.45 1.73
C ARG A 120 19.13 4.46 3.20
N GLU A 121 18.96 5.65 3.78
CA GLU A 121 18.67 5.89 5.19
C GLU A 121 17.67 7.04 5.36
N VAL A 122 17.26 7.31 6.61
CA VAL A 122 16.39 8.45 6.93
C VAL A 122 16.98 9.77 6.44
N LYS A 123 18.28 9.99 6.63
CA LYS A 123 18.96 11.23 6.25
C LYS A 123 19.00 11.48 4.75
N THR A 124 19.10 10.40 3.96
CA THR A 124 19.20 10.44 2.49
C THR A 124 17.86 10.20 1.81
N SER A 125 16.79 10.04 2.58
CA SER A 125 15.45 9.88 2.03
C SER A 125 14.78 11.21 1.72
N ARG A 126 13.96 11.21 0.68
CA ARG A 126 13.11 12.33 0.27
C ARG A 126 11.73 11.81 -0.11
N ASN A 127 10.76 12.71 -0.21
CA ASN A 127 9.41 12.36 -0.60
C ASN A 127 9.37 11.96 -2.08
N ALA A 128 8.60 10.93 -2.40
CA ALA A 128 8.19 10.63 -3.77
C ALA A 128 6.66 10.71 -3.82
N LEU A 129 6.13 11.80 -4.37
CA LEU A 129 4.69 12.05 -4.37
C LEU A 129 4.11 11.60 -5.70
N LEU A 130 3.27 10.57 -5.66
CA LEU A 130 2.44 10.15 -6.78
C LEU A 130 1.17 11.01 -6.77
N ALA A 131 0.88 11.66 -7.90
CA ALA A 131 -0.35 12.42 -8.06
C ALA A 131 -1.57 11.51 -7.86
N LYS A 132 -2.54 11.95 -7.04
CA LYS A 132 -3.77 11.20 -6.74
C LYS A 132 -4.69 11.07 -7.97
N ASN A 133 -4.70 12.10 -8.81
CA ASN A 133 -5.40 12.14 -10.09
C ASN A 133 -4.37 12.03 -11.21
N ARG A 134 -4.71 11.32 -12.28
CA ARG A 134 -3.88 11.23 -13.48
C ARG A 134 -4.44 12.12 -14.57
N ASP A 135 -3.54 12.62 -15.41
CA ASP A 135 -3.96 13.46 -16.53
C ASP A 135 -4.59 12.59 -17.61
N ALA A 136 -5.78 13.00 -18.08
CA ALA A 136 -6.35 12.49 -19.31
C ALA A 136 -5.58 13.07 -20.50
N VAL A 137 -5.45 12.28 -21.57
CA VAL A 137 -4.83 12.71 -22.83
C VAL A 137 -5.89 12.63 -23.93
N PRO A 138 -6.81 13.62 -24.01
CA PRO A 138 -7.91 13.57 -24.96
C PRO A 138 -7.46 13.96 -26.38
N ASN A 139 -6.43 14.79 -26.49
CA ASN A 139 -5.89 15.21 -27.77
C ASN A 139 -5.19 14.03 -28.48
N LEU A 140 -5.67 13.71 -29.69
CA LEU A 140 -5.16 12.58 -30.48
C LEU A 140 -3.70 12.78 -30.91
N ASP A 141 -3.29 14.00 -31.25
CA ASP A 141 -1.92 14.30 -31.68
C ASP A 141 -0.95 14.20 -30.51
N GLU A 142 -1.35 14.67 -29.32
CA GLU A 142 -0.58 14.48 -28.09
C GLU A 142 -0.44 12.98 -27.77
N ARG A 143 -1.53 12.23 -27.88
CA ARG A 143 -1.53 10.78 -27.66
C ARG A 143 -0.61 10.04 -28.61
N LYS A 144 -0.65 10.37 -29.90
CA LYS A 144 0.26 9.82 -30.92
C LYS A 144 1.69 10.21 -30.61
N SER A 145 1.96 11.45 -30.21
CA SER A 145 3.29 11.91 -29.81
C SER A 145 3.85 11.08 -28.64
N ILE A 146 3.06 10.92 -27.57
CA ILE A 146 3.45 10.16 -26.37
C ILE A 146 3.69 8.68 -26.68
N LEU A 147 2.84 8.06 -27.50
CA LEU A 147 2.90 6.61 -27.74
C LEU A 147 3.70 6.24 -28.99
N SER A 148 4.04 7.18 -29.87
CA SER A 148 4.83 6.91 -31.06
C SER A 148 6.13 6.20 -30.67
N LEU A 149 6.45 5.12 -31.39
CA LEU A 149 7.65 4.29 -31.15
C LEU A 149 7.68 3.56 -29.79
N THR A 150 6.57 3.49 -29.06
CA THR A 150 6.48 2.69 -27.82
C THR A 150 5.92 1.28 -28.09
N LEU A 151 6.22 0.33 -27.20
CA LEU A 151 5.66 -1.03 -27.31
C LEU A 151 4.12 -1.08 -27.28
N PRO A 152 3.42 -0.29 -26.45
CA PRO A 152 1.96 -0.20 -26.53
C PRO A 152 1.45 0.19 -27.91
N TYR A 153 2.14 1.07 -28.64
CA TYR A 153 1.76 1.46 -29.99
C TYR A 153 1.83 0.30 -30.98
N ILE A 154 2.87 -0.52 -30.89
CA ILE A 154 3.01 -1.71 -31.74
C ILE A 154 1.96 -2.77 -31.37
N PHE A 155 1.71 -2.96 -30.07
CA PHE A 155 0.80 -4.00 -29.59
C PHE A 155 -0.68 -3.69 -29.84
N TYR A 156 -1.10 -2.46 -29.56
CA TYR A 156 -2.50 -2.05 -29.69
C TYR A 156 -2.84 -1.41 -31.05
N GLY A 157 -1.83 -1.00 -31.82
CA GLY A 157 -2.00 -0.47 -33.17
C GLY A 157 -3.03 0.65 -33.26
N SER A 158 -4.00 0.49 -34.16
CA SER A 158 -5.05 1.48 -34.42
C SER A 158 -5.98 1.75 -33.22
N ARG A 159 -6.03 0.85 -32.22
CA ARG A 159 -6.90 1.01 -31.03
C ARG A 159 -6.47 2.16 -30.11
N ILE A 160 -5.25 2.67 -30.27
CA ILE A 160 -4.76 3.86 -29.56
C ILE A 160 -5.35 5.15 -30.14
N SER A 161 -5.78 5.12 -31.40
CA SER A 161 -6.38 6.24 -32.12
C SER A 161 -7.82 5.92 -32.51
N PRO A 162 -8.76 5.84 -31.56
CA PRO A 162 -10.15 5.59 -31.92
C PRO A 162 -10.65 6.70 -32.85
N SER A 163 -11.05 6.33 -34.06
CA SER A 163 -11.73 7.23 -34.98
C SER A 163 -13.04 7.66 -34.35
N ILE A 164 -13.27 8.97 -34.26
CA ILE A 164 -14.59 9.53 -33.93
C ILE A 164 -15.50 9.20 -35.13
N PRO A 165 -16.63 8.50 -34.96
CA PRO A 165 -17.60 8.31 -36.03
C PRO A 165 -18.04 9.68 -36.59
N ALA A 166 -18.24 9.76 -37.91
CA ALA A 166 -18.66 11.00 -38.59
C ALA A 166 -20.06 11.48 -38.15
N ASP A 167 -20.78 10.62 -37.42
CA ASP A 167 -22.11 10.85 -36.92
C ASP A 167 -21.92 11.23 -35.44
N GLY A 168 -22.17 12.50 -35.08
CA GLY A 168 -21.76 13.14 -33.82
C GLY A 168 -22.32 12.59 -32.50
N GLU A 169 -22.57 11.29 -32.40
CA GLU A 169 -22.76 10.60 -31.13
C GLU A 169 -21.40 10.29 -30.50
N SER A 170 -21.17 10.90 -29.33
CA SER A 170 -20.06 10.62 -28.41
C SER A 170 -20.15 9.20 -27.81
N SER A 171 -20.32 8.18 -28.64
CA SER A 171 -20.17 6.80 -28.24
C SER A 171 -18.68 6.55 -27.98
N VAL A 172 -18.34 6.24 -26.74
CA VAL A 172 -17.00 5.77 -26.38
C VAL A 172 -16.74 4.56 -27.26
N ASN A 173 -15.80 4.68 -28.21
CA ASN A 173 -15.46 3.57 -29.07
C ASN A 173 -15.01 2.40 -28.17
N ALA A 174 -15.86 1.38 -28.05
CA ALA A 174 -15.66 0.27 -27.10
C ALA A 174 -14.36 -0.51 -27.36
N THR A 175 -13.77 -0.32 -28.55
CA THR A 175 -12.51 -0.91 -28.94
C THR A 175 -11.29 -0.03 -28.62
N ALA A 176 -11.47 1.21 -28.14
CA ALA A 176 -10.37 2.10 -27.79
C ALA A 176 -9.59 1.61 -26.57
N VAL A 177 -8.28 1.83 -26.59
CA VAL A 177 -7.40 1.65 -25.43
C VAL A 177 -7.48 2.87 -24.54
N GLY A 178 -7.42 2.72 -23.23
CA GLY A 178 -7.30 3.80 -22.24
C GLY A 178 -5.86 4.27 -22.06
N LEU A 179 -5.65 5.58 -21.94
CA LEU A 179 -4.35 6.17 -21.57
C LEU A 179 -4.54 7.18 -20.44
N ARG A 180 -3.69 7.09 -19.42
CA ARG A 180 -3.57 8.07 -18.33
C ARG A 180 -2.11 8.37 -18.04
N ILE A 181 -1.82 9.61 -17.67
CA ILE A 181 -0.47 10.01 -17.28
C ILE A 181 -0.38 10.13 -15.77
N GLN A 182 0.42 9.27 -15.16
CA GLN A 182 0.77 9.33 -13.75
C GLN A 182 1.98 10.22 -13.56
N ASN A 183 1.79 11.34 -12.88
CA ASN A 183 2.87 12.22 -12.49
C ASN A 183 3.45 11.78 -11.15
N VAL A 184 4.78 11.74 -11.07
CA VAL A 184 5.55 11.45 -9.86
C VAL A 184 6.51 12.60 -9.64
N SER A 185 6.45 13.26 -8.49
CA SER A 185 7.39 14.32 -8.13
C SER A 185 8.35 13.83 -7.04
N LEU A 186 9.62 14.18 -7.16
CA LEU A 186 10.68 13.67 -6.30
C LEU A 186 11.36 14.80 -5.55
N GLY A 187 11.56 14.60 -4.25
CA GLY A 187 12.25 15.52 -3.36
C GLY A 187 11.37 16.10 -2.26
N THR A 188 12.01 16.68 -1.25
CA THR A 188 11.34 17.25 -0.06
C THR A 188 11.68 18.74 0.06
N PRO A 189 10.73 19.62 0.42
CA PRO A 189 11.04 21.02 0.67
C PRO A 189 12.23 21.21 1.63
N GLY A 190 13.14 22.12 1.30
CA GLY A 190 14.33 22.42 2.12
C GLY A 190 15.52 21.47 1.96
N ASP A 191 15.45 20.48 1.06
CA ASP A 191 16.52 19.49 0.84
C ASP A 191 17.70 19.95 -0.03
N GLY A 192 17.72 21.20 -0.46
CA GLY A 192 18.73 21.71 -1.40
C GLY A 192 18.51 21.30 -2.87
N TYR A 193 17.32 20.77 -3.20
CA TYR A 193 16.94 20.38 -4.57
C TYR A 193 17.83 19.27 -5.15
N TYR A 194 17.68 18.96 -6.44
CA TYR A 194 18.53 17.93 -7.08
C TYR A 194 20.01 18.32 -7.09
N ALA A 195 20.31 19.63 -7.20
CA ALA A 195 21.68 20.15 -7.25
C ALA A 195 22.52 19.81 -6.01
N ALA A 196 21.91 19.58 -4.84
CA ALA A 196 22.64 19.23 -3.62
C ALA A 196 23.21 17.80 -3.61
N SER A 197 22.67 16.90 -4.43
CA SER A 197 23.07 15.48 -4.44
C SER A 197 23.44 14.94 -5.81
N GLU A 198 22.92 15.56 -6.88
CA GLU A 198 23.06 15.10 -8.27
C GLU A 198 22.66 13.63 -8.48
N PHE A 199 21.86 13.09 -7.56
CA PHE A 199 21.43 11.71 -7.57
C PHE A 199 20.03 11.60 -6.97
N ILE A 200 19.17 10.86 -7.63
CA ILE A 200 17.91 10.43 -7.03
C ILE A 200 17.51 9.07 -7.58
N VAL A 201 17.04 8.19 -6.72
CA VAL A 201 16.51 6.87 -7.08
C VAL A 201 15.14 6.65 -6.46
N TRP A 202 14.21 6.18 -7.28
CA TRP A 202 12.86 5.83 -6.88
C TRP A 202 12.55 4.39 -7.28
N THR A 203 11.93 3.64 -6.38
CA THR A 203 11.61 2.22 -6.55
C THR A 203 10.11 2.03 -6.62
N ALA A 204 9.65 1.28 -7.62
CA ALA A 204 8.25 0.87 -7.75
C ALA A 204 8.14 -0.58 -8.21
N SER A 205 6.96 -1.16 -7.99
CA SER A 205 6.56 -2.47 -8.48
C SER A 205 5.40 -2.35 -9.45
N PHE A 206 5.43 -3.17 -10.48
CA PHE A 206 4.31 -3.38 -11.39
C PHE A 206 4.00 -4.87 -11.42
N GLY A 207 2.73 -5.23 -11.48
CA GLY A 207 2.37 -6.64 -11.59
C GLY A 207 0.93 -6.87 -11.99
N LEU A 208 0.59 -8.15 -12.11
CA LEU A 208 -0.75 -8.64 -12.36
C LEU A 208 -1.24 -9.37 -11.10
N GLY A 209 -2.50 -9.15 -10.73
CA GLY A 209 -3.17 -9.70 -9.56
C GLY A 209 -3.42 -8.64 -8.49
N GLU A 210 -3.46 -9.08 -7.25
CA GLU A 210 -3.58 -8.18 -6.11
C GLU A 210 -2.20 -7.65 -5.69
N PRO A 211 -2.08 -6.36 -5.35
CA PRO A 211 -0.82 -5.81 -4.87
C PRO A 211 -0.42 -6.50 -3.56
N PRO A 212 0.87 -6.82 -3.36
CA PRO A 212 1.36 -7.39 -2.12
C PRO A 212 1.05 -6.47 -0.93
N VAL A 213 0.64 -7.05 0.19
CA VAL A 213 0.39 -6.33 1.44
C VAL A 213 1.45 -6.72 2.45
N ASP A 214 2.08 -5.73 3.05
CA ASP A 214 3.09 -5.95 4.09
C ASP A 214 2.39 -6.47 5.37
N PRO A 215 2.75 -7.66 5.87
CA PRO A 215 2.25 -8.15 7.14
C PRO A 215 2.85 -7.34 8.30
N LEU A 216 2.22 -7.42 9.47
CA LEU A 216 2.82 -6.89 10.70
C LEU A 216 4.17 -7.56 10.97
N SER A 217 5.13 -6.79 11.47
CA SER A 217 6.45 -7.31 11.83
C SER A 217 6.36 -8.42 12.89
N PRO A 218 7.16 -9.50 12.80
CA PRO A 218 7.24 -10.52 13.84
C PRO A 218 7.55 -9.97 15.23
N LEU A 219 8.36 -8.90 15.34
CA LEU A 219 8.66 -8.25 16.60
C LEU A 219 7.43 -7.57 17.20
N LEU A 220 6.66 -6.88 16.36
CA LEU A 220 5.42 -6.23 16.77
C LEU A 220 4.39 -7.27 17.22
N ILE A 221 4.24 -8.36 16.46
CA ILE A 221 3.38 -9.49 16.84
C ILE A 221 3.84 -10.06 18.20
N GLY A 222 5.15 -10.25 18.39
CA GLY A 222 5.72 -10.72 19.65
C GLY A 222 5.38 -9.79 20.84
N LEU A 223 5.51 -8.47 20.65
CA LEU A 223 5.13 -7.48 21.66
C LEU A 223 3.63 -7.52 21.99
N LEU A 224 2.76 -7.65 20.98
CA LEU A 224 1.31 -7.75 21.18
C LEU A 224 0.91 -9.04 21.92
N VAL A 225 1.56 -10.15 21.60
CA VAL A 225 1.35 -11.42 22.31
C VAL A 225 1.83 -11.29 23.75
N LEU A 226 3.02 -10.76 23.98
CA LEU A 226 3.58 -10.57 25.32
C LEU A 226 2.69 -9.65 26.17
N SER A 227 2.24 -8.51 25.61
CA SER A 227 1.34 -7.60 26.33
C SER A 227 0.03 -8.27 26.72
N THR A 228 -0.52 -9.08 25.81
CA THR A 228 -1.76 -9.82 26.06
C THR A 228 -1.57 -10.88 27.15
N VAL A 229 -0.46 -11.61 27.14
CA VAL A 229 -0.11 -12.61 28.16
C VAL A 229 0.06 -11.95 29.53
N VAL A 230 0.72 -10.79 29.62
CA VAL A 230 0.89 -10.06 30.88
C VAL A 230 -0.46 -9.59 31.43
N ILE A 231 -1.33 -9.03 30.58
CA ILE A 231 -2.65 -8.54 30.99
C ILE A 231 -3.51 -9.71 31.49
N ILE A 232 -3.68 -10.76 30.69
CA ILE A 232 -4.50 -11.92 31.06
C ILE A 232 -3.91 -12.65 32.28
N GLY A 233 -2.58 -12.80 32.34
CA GLY A 233 -1.87 -13.41 33.46
C GLY A 233 -2.10 -12.67 34.77
N SER A 234 -2.04 -11.33 34.76
CA SER A 234 -2.31 -10.50 35.93
C SER A 234 -3.77 -10.61 36.43
N LEU A 235 -4.73 -10.69 35.50
CA LEU A 235 -6.15 -10.88 35.82
C LEU A 235 -6.42 -12.25 36.44
N LEU A 236 -5.86 -13.33 35.88
CA LEU A 236 -6.02 -14.68 36.43
C LEU A 236 -5.32 -14.82 37.78
N PHE A 237 -4.11 -14.25 37.93
CA PHE A 237 -3.38 -14.28 39.19
C PHE A 237 -4.10 -13.47 40.27
N GLY A 238 -4.60 -12.28 39.93
CA GLY A 238 -5.40 -11.45 40.82
C GLY A 238 -6.69 -12.13 41.27
N THR A 239 -7.43 -12.74 40.35
CA THR A 239 -8.65 -13.49 40.70
C THR A 239 -8.35 -14.71 41.58
N LEU A 240 -7.27 -15.44 41.31
CA LEU A 240 -6.82 -16.55 42.15
C LEU A 240 -6.49 -16.10 43.57
N ILE A 241 -5.75 -15.01 43.72
CA ILE A 241 -5.43 -14.43 45.05
C ILE A 241 -6.71 -14.09 45.80
N ILE A 242 -7.66 -13.41 45.15
CA ILE A 242 -8.94 -13.04 45.77
C ILE A 242 -9.71 -14.28 46.23
N LEU A 243 -9.76 -15.34 45.41
CA LEU A 243 -10.43 -16.59 45.77
C LEU A 243 -9.79 -17.27 46.98
N VAL A 244 -8.45 -17.34 47.02
CA VAL A 244 -7.71 -17.93 48.16
C VAL A 244 -7.94 -17.13 49.44
N LEU A 245 -7.85 -15.80 49.37
CA LEU A 245 -8.11 -14.92 50.52
C LEU A 245 -9.54 -15.05 51.03
N ARG A 246 -10.53 -15.14 50.12
CA ARG A 246 -11.94 -15.32 50.49
C ARG A 246 -12.22 -16.70 51.11
N HIS A 247 -11.52 -17.75 50.66
CA HIS A 247 -11.65 -19.09 51.24
C HIS A 247 -11.04 -19.15 52.65
N ARG A 248 -9.89 -18.49 52.87
CA ARG A 248 -9.22 -18.47 54.18
C ARG A 248 -9.99 -17.68 55.25
N ASN A 249 -10.80 -16.72 54.84
CA ASN A 249 -11.65 -15.92 55.73
C ASN A 249 -13.07 -16.50 55.95
N ARG A 250 -13.33 -17.77 55.61
CA ARG A 250 -14.53 -18.47 56.10
C ARG A 250 -14.24 -19.06 57.49
N PRO A 251 -14.74 -18.48 58.60
CA PRO A 251 -14.58 -19.09 59.92
C PRO A 251 -15.22 -20.49 59.92
N GLY A 252 -14.47 -21.47 60.42
CA GLY A 252 -14.89 -22.86 60.50
C GLY A 252 -16.15 -23.00 61.35
N ARG A 253 -17.22 -23.52 60.74
CA ARG A 253 -18.42 -24.00 61.43
C ARG A 253 -18.09 -25.33 62.14
N PHE A 254 -17.31 -25.25 63.21
CA PHE A 254 -16.94 -26.37 64.09
C PHE A 254 -17.01 -25.93 65.56
N GLU A 255 -18.11 -25.29 65.94
CA GLU A 255 -18.36 -24.85 67.33
C GLU A 255 -19.85 -24.93 67.72
N LEU A 256 -20.62 -25.83 67.09
CA LEU A 256 -22.06 -25.98 67.36
C LEU A 256 -22.48 -27.40 67.80
N LEU A 257 -21.53 -28.24 68.24
CA LEU A 257 -21.84 -29.59 68.76
C LEU A 257 -21.36 -29.82 70.20
N SER A 258 -20.71 -28.85 70.85
CA SER A 258 -20.27 -28.99 72.25
C SER A 258 -21.21 -28.34 73.27
N GLU A 259 -22.27 -27.65 72.84
CA GLU A 259 -23.13 -26.84 73.72
C GLU A 259 -24.59 -27.31 73.77
N SER A 260 -24.87 -28.55 73.39
CA SER A 260 -26.19 -29.17 73.58
C SER A 260 -26.21 -30.32 74.58
N GLU A 261 -25.09 -30.59 75.27
CA GLU A 261 -24.98 -31.68 76.24
C GLU A 261 -24.44 -31.18 77.58
N SER A 262 -25.14 -30.22 78.19
CA SER A 262 -24.95 -29.95 79.60
C SER A 262 -26.20 -29.30 80.22
N VAL A 263 -26.94 -30.14 80.94
CA VAL A 263 -27.58 -29.83 82.23
C VAL A 263 -28.94 -29.11 82.20
N GLU A 264 -30.01 -29.87 82.48
CA GLU A 264 -30.96 -29.53 83.55
C GLU A 264 -31.28 -30.79 84.39
N PRO A 265 -31.08 -30.74 85.72
CA PRO A 265 -31.56 -31.76 86.66
C PRO A 265 -32.93 -31.38 87.26
N VAL A 266 -33.65 -32.44 87.59
CA VAL A 266 -34.96 -32.50 88.26
C VAL A 266 -34.92 -32.01 89.71
N SER A 267 -35.88 -31.16 90.10
CA SER A 267 -36.66 -31.13 91.38
C SER A 267 -37.34 -29.75 91.48
N THR A 268 -38.63 -29.56 91.79
CA THR A 268 -39.49 -30.18 92.83
C THR A 268 -40.92 -30.36 92.35
#